data_AF-A0A926UED1-F1
#
_entry.id   AF-A0A926UED1-F1
#
_cell.length_a   1.000
_cell.length_b   1.000
_cell.length_c   1.000
_cell.angle_alpha   90.00
_cell.angle_beta   90.00
_cell.angle_gamma   90.00
#
_symmetry.space_group_name_H-M   'P 1'
#
loop_
_entity.id
_entity.type
_entity.pdbx_description
1 polymer ?
#
loop_
_entity_poly.entity_id
_entity_poly.type
_entity_poly.pdbx_seq_one_letter_code
_entity_poly.pdbx_strand_id
1 'polypeptide(L)'
;MQQLPEVSRLLKSKFALDSQSVRAEFKNGCLYVFCEAHTPPEKSITMAAVRGALVGLNAPGIYDIQVLGCAMGHHEPVWTGHIDPKLLQVPRQR
;
A
#
# COMPACT_ATOMS: atom_id res chain seq x y z
N MET A 1 -2.91 -1.39 -19.07
CA MET A 1 -2.70 -1.04 -17.66
C MET A 1 -2.31 -2.31 -16.93
N GLN A 2 -1.02 -2.56 -16.67
CA GLN A 2 -0.60 -3.79 -16.00
C GLN A 2 -0.74 -3.60 -14.49
N GLN A 3 -1.85 -4.08 -13.92
CA GLN A 3 -1.94 -4.31 -12.48
C GLN A 3 -1.06 -5.51 -12.16
N LEU A 4 -0.11 -5.37 -11.24
CA LEU A 4 0.68 -6.49 -10.71
C LEU A 4 -0.24 -7.31 -9.78
N PRO A 5 -0.79 -8.46 -10.23
CA PRO A 5 -1.83 -9.17 -9.49
C PRO A 5 -1.32 -9.63 -8.13
N GLU A 6 -0.03 -10.03 -8.07
CA GLU A 6 0.65 -10.49 -6.88
C GLU A 6 0.69 -9.43 -5.76
N VAL A 7 0.93 -8.15 -6.10
CA VAL A 7 0.97 -7.07 -5.10
C VAL A 7 -0.41 -6.84 -4.51
N SER A 8 -1.42 -6.78 -5.36
CA SER A 8 -2.80 -6.63 -4.92
C SER A 8 -3.26 -7.80 -4.06
N ARG A 9 -2.84 -9.03 -4.41
CA ARG A 9 -3.16 -10.26 -3.67
C ARG A 9 -2.50 -10.28 -2.31
N LEU A 10 -1.21 -9.92 -2.24
CA LEU A 10 -0.45 -9.92 -0.99
C LEU A 10 -0.98 -8.85 -0.02
N LEU A 11 -1.29 -7.66 -0.53
CA LEU A 11 -1.94 -6.61 0.26
C LEU A 11 -3.33 -7.08 0.74
N LYS A 12 -4.20 -7.55 -0.16
CA LYS A 12 -5.50 -8.08 0.24
C LYS A 12 -5.39 -9.17 1.32
N SER A 13 -4.44 -10.08 1.21
CA SER A 13 -4.24 -11.13 2.22
C SER A 13 -3.77 -10.59 3.57
N LYS A 14 -2.96 -9.52 3.60
CA LYS A 14 -2.50 -8.89 4.84
C LYS A 14 -3.63 -8.11 5.53
N PHE A 15 -4.39 -7.35 4.75
CA PHE A 15 -5.43 -6.45 5.26
C PHE A 15 -6.81 -7.09 5.44
N ALA A 16 -7.07 -8.25 4.81
CA ALA A 16 -8.31 -9.00 5.01
C ALA A 16 -8.50 -9.45 6.48
N LEU A 17 -7.42 -9.54 7.25
CA LEU A 17 -7.48 -9.86 8.68
C LEU A 17 -7.96 -8.66 9.52
N ASP A 18 -7.79 -7.43 9.03
CA ASP A 18 -8.05 -6.20 9.78
C ASP A 18 -9.41 -5.55 9.46
N SER A 19 -10.31 -6.26 8.75
CA SER A 19 -11.59 -5.70 8.26
C SER A 19 -11.44 -4.47 7.36
N GLN A 20 -10.28 -4.31 6.70
CA GLN A 20 -9.99 -3.22 5.78
C GLN A 20 -9.96 -3.72 4.34
N SER A 21 -10.63 -2.99 3.45
CA SER A 21 -10.57 -3.21 2.01
C SER A 21 -9.36 -2.50 1.44
N VAL A 22 -8.43 -3.26 0.86
CA VAL A 22 -7.24 -2.67 0.20
C VAL A 22 -7.26 -2.91 -1.30
N ARG A 23 -7.03 -1.83 -2.05
CA ARG A 23 -6.87 -1.84 -3.50
C ARG A 23 -5.49 -1.30 -3.85
N ALA A 24 -4.82 -1.99 -4.76
CA ALA A 24 -3.52 -1.58 -5.26
C ALA A 24 -3.59 -1.37 -6.77
N GLU A 25 -3.14 -0.21 -7.23
CA GLU A 25 -3.08 0.16 -8.63
C GLU A 25 -1.68 0.60 -8.99
N PHE A 26 -1.13 0.04 -10.06
CA PHE A 26 0.18 0.43 -10.56
C PHE A 26 0.02 1.21 -11.85
N LYS A 27 0.52 2.45 -11.87
CA LYS A 27 0.42 3.35 -13.02
C LYS A 27 1.71 4.14 -13.17
N ASN A 28 2.31 4.09 -14.36
CA ASN A 28 3.52 4.84 -14.72
C ASN A 28 4.70 4.68 -13.74
N GLY A 29 4.86 3.52 -13.09
CA GLY A 29 5.92 3.35 -12.10
C GLY A 29 5.54 3.73 -10.68
N CYS A 30 4.34 4.26 -10.45
CA CYS A 30 3.83 4.60 -9.12
C CYS A 30 2.80 3.55 -8.68
N LEU A 31 2.94 3.06 -7.45
CA LEU A 31 1.98 2.16 -6.81
C LEU A 31 1.04 2.97 -5.91
N TYR A 32 -0.23 3.04 -6.28
CA TYR A 32 -1.30 3.63 -5.49
C TYR A 32 -1.97 2.55 -4.65
N VAL A 33 -1.94 2.71 -3.33
CA VAL A 33 -2.55 1.80 -2.36
C VAL A 33 -3.70 2.52 -1.68
N PHE A 34 -4.92 2.15 -2.03
CA PHE A 34 -6.14 2.65 -1.40
C PHE A 34 -6.52 1.72 -0.26
N CYS A 35 -6.49 2.24 0.96
CA CYS A 35 -6.89 1.54 2.17
C CYS A 35 -8.25 2.10 2.62
N GLU A 36 -9.31 1.36 2.36
CA GLU A 36 -10.67 1.66 2.80
C GLU A 36 -10.99 0.91 4.08
N ALA A 37 -11.39 1.62 5.13
CA ALA A 37 -11.73 1.04 6.43
C ALA A 37 -13.03 1.65 6.98
N HIS A 38 -13.74 0.89 7.82
CA HIS A 38 -15.02 1.32 8.40
C HIS A 38 -14.84 2.52 9.33
N THR A 39 -13.75 2.54 10.10
CA THR A 39 -13.27 3.69 10.87
C THR A 39 -12.08 4.34 10.15
N PRO A 40 -11.88 5.66 10.28
CA PRO A 40 -10.71 6.33 9.71
C PRO A 40 -9.44 5.65 10.22
N PRO A 41 -8.69 4.97 9.34
CA PRO A 41 -7.58 4.15 9.80
C PRO A 41 -6.44 5.08 10.21
N GLU A 42 -5.75 4.75 11.30
CA GLU A 42 -4.65 5.59 11.77
C GLU A 42 -3.53 5.58 10.72
N LYS A 43 -3.10 6.78 10.30
CA LYS A 43 -2.08 6.95 9.24
C LYS A 43 -0.81 6.17 9.56
N SER A 44 -0.30 6.27 10.77
CA SER A 44 0.96 5.62 11.17
C SER A 44 0.85 4.09 11.13
N ILE A 45 -0.22 3.53 11.72
CA ILE A 45 -0.47 2.07 11.72
C ILE A 45 -0.63 1.55 10.30
N THR A 46 -1.44 2.23 9.48
CA THR A 46 -1.70 1.82 8.10
C THR A 46 -0.43 1.89 7.26
N MET A 47 0.34 2.99 7.37
CA MET A 47 1.62 3.12 6.68
C MET A 47 2.61 2.04 7.11
N ALA A 48 2.69 1.71 8.39
CA ALA A 48 3.54 0.63 8.88
C ALA A 48 3.12 -0.74 8.34
N ALA A 49 1.81 -1.02 8.29
CA ALA A 49 1.25 -2.25 7.73
C ALA A 49 1.53 -2.36 6.22
N VAL A 50 1.27 -1.31 5.44
CA VAL A 50 1.57 -1.27 4.01
C VAL A 50 3.07 -1.44 3.79
N ARG A 51 3.91 -0.71 4.54
CA ARG A 51 5.36 -0.84 4.47
C ARG A 51 5.79 -2.28 4.74
N GLY A 52 5.30 -2.90 5.81
CA GLY A 52 5.63 -4.28 6.17
C GLY A 52 5.15 -5.31 5.16
N ALA A 53 4.02 -5.07 4.48
CA ALA A 53 3.53 -5.91 3.40
C ALA A 53 4.39 -5.78 2.12
N LEU A 54 4.92 -4.58 1.85
CA LEU A 54 5.77 -4.30 0.69
C LEU A 54 7.26 -4.60 0.96
N VAL A 55 7.68 -4.69 2.22
CA VAL A 55 9.03 -5.12 2.59
C VAL A 55 9.28 -6.54 2.07
N GLY A 56 10.35 -6.71 1.31
CA GLY A 56 10.68 -7.98 0.65
C GLY A 56 9.98 -8.20 -0.69
N LEU A 57 9.03 -7.34 -1.06
CA LEU A 57 8.44 -7.34 -2.39
C LEU A 57 9.45 -6.71 -3.36
N ASN A 58 10.24 -7.55 -4.01
CA ASN A 58 11.21 -7.11 -5.00
C ASN A 58 10.46 -6.82 -6.32
N ALA A 59 9.87 -5.63 -6.43
CA ALA A 59 9.17 -5.17 -7.62
C ALA A 59 10.04 -4.14 -8.36
N PRO A 60 11.03 -4.59 -9.17
CA PRO A 60 11.82 -3.69 -10.01
C PRO A 60 10.88 -3.02 -11.01
N GLY A 61 10.65 -1.72 -10.82
CA GLY A 61 9.70 -0.93 -11.62
C GLY A 61 8.81 -0.02 -10.79
N ILE A 62 8.76 -0.18 -9.47
CA ILE A 62 8.10 0.76 -8.56
C ILE A 62 9.10 1.86 -8.17
N TYR A 63 8.84 3.08 -8.65
CA TYR A 63 9.61 4.28 -8.35
C TYR A 63 9.04 5.07 -7.18
N ASP A 64 7.72 4.95 -6.95
CA ASP A 64 7.00 5.70 -5.92
C ASP A 64 5.82 4.86 -5.40
N ILE A 65 5.47 5.00 -4.11
CA ILE A 65 4.35 4.31 -3.48
C ILE A 65 3.51 5.33 -2.71
N GLN A 66 2.27 5.50 -3.15
CA GLN A 66 1.32 6.44 -2.57
C GLN A 66 0.21 5.68 -1.85
N VAL A 67 0.05 5.92 -0.56
CA VAL A 67 -0.96 5.29 0.30
C VAL A 67 -2.07 6.30 0.56
N LEU A 68 -3.31 5.90 0.33
CA LEU A 68 -4.50 6.73 0.49
C LEU A 68 -5.39 6.06 1.54
N GLY A 69 -5.61 6.73 2.68
CA GLY A 69 -6.49 6.27 3.73
C GLY A 69 -7.91 6.78 3.49
N CYS A 70 -8.81 5.92 3.05
CA CYS A 70 -10.21 6.22 2.84
C CYS A 70 -11.05 5.68 4.01
N ALA A 71 -11.94 6.52 4.55
CA ALA A 71 -12.96 6.06 5.48
C ALA A 71 -14.22 5.68 4.71
N MET A 72 -14.87 4.59 5.12
CA MET A 72 -16.10 4.12 4.48
C MET A 72 -17.18 5.21 4.56
N GLY A 73 -17.74 5.58 3.40
CA GLY A 73 -18.70 6.69 3.29
C GLY A 73 -18.10 8.05 2.92
N HIS A 74 -16.77 8.17 2.82
CA HIS A 74 -16.12 9.37 2.29
C HIS A 74 -15.72 9.18 0.82
N HIS A 75 -15.97 10.21 0.00
CA HIS A 75 -15.60 10.21 -1.42
C HIS A 75 -14.11 10.52 -1.63
N GLU A 76 -13.45 11.11 -0.64
CA GLU A 76 -12.06 11.53 -0.67
C GLU A 76 -11.25 10.82 0.41
N PRO A 77 -9.95 10.59 0.18
CA PRO A 77 -9.07 10.05 1.21
C PRO A 77 -8.95 11.04 2.36
N VAL A 78 -9.16 10.54 3.58
CA VAL A 78 -8.97 11.29 4.83
C VAL A 78 -7.53 11.76 4.96
N TRP A 79 -6.59 10.95 4.49
CA TRP A 79 -5.18 11.30 4.46
C TRP A 79 -4.45 10.57 3.33
N THR A 80 -3.34 11.15 2.90
CA THR A 80 -2.39 10.50 1.99
C THR A 80 -1.01 10.38 2.64
N GLY A 81 -0.29 9.34 2.26
CA GLY A 81 1.07 9.04 2.70
C GLY A 81 1.91 8.64 1.49
N HIS A 82 3.20 8.95 1.55
CA HIS A 82 4.17 8.53 0.55
C HIS A 82 5.20 7.63 1.24
N ILE A 83 5.51 6.51 0.61
CA ILE A 83 6.55 5.57 1.03
C ILE A 83 7.62 5.54 -0.06
N ASP A 84 8.85 5.93 0.30
CA ASP A 84 9.97 5.79 -0.61
C ASP A 84 10.32 4.29 -0.74
N PRO A 85 10.21 3.69 -1.95
CA PRO A 85 10.53 2.27 -2.15
C PRO A 85 11.98 1.93 -1.82
N LYS A 86 12.92 2.89 -1.81
CA LYS A 86 14.30 2.67 -1.36
C LYS A 86 14.36 2.26 0.11
N LEU A 87 13.40 2.70 0.93
CA LEU A 87 13.29 2.33 2.35
C LEU A 87 12.69 0.94 2.59
N LEU A 88 12.19 0.29 1.53
CA LEU A 88 11.70 -1.08 1.53
C LEU A 88 12.76 -2.10 1.10
N GLN A 89 13.82 -1.62 0.43
CA GLN A 89 14.94 -2.45 0.06
C GLN A 89 15.69 -2.84 1.33
N VAL A 90 15.54 -4.10 1.75
CA VAL A 90 16.42 -4.65 2.78
C VAL A 90 17.82 -4.65 2.17
N PRO A 91 18.85 -4.05 2.81
CA PRO A 91 20.18 -4.10 2.28
C PRO A 91 20.57 -5.57 2.16
N ARG A 92 20.73 -6.05 0.92
CA ARG A 92 21.41 -7.31 0.65
C ARG A 92 22.85 -7.11 1.13
N GLN A 93 23.10 -7.45 2.40
CA GLN A 93 24.44 -7.63 2.92
C GLN A 93 25.14 -8.63 1.99
N ARG A 94 26.25 -8.16 1.43
CA ARG A 94 27.05 -8.82 0.40
C ARG A 94 28.01 -9.81 1.03
#